data_AF-A0A5C3EMC6-F1
#
_entry.id   AF-A0A5C3EMC6-F1
#
_cell.length_a   1.000
_cell.length_b   1.000
_cell.length_c   1.000
_cell.angle_alpha   90.00
_cell.angle_beta   90.00
_cell.angle_gamma   90.00
#
_symmetry.space_group_name_H-M   'P 1'
#
loop_
_entity.id
_entity.type
_entity.pdbx_description
1 polymer ?
#
loop_
_entity_poly.entity_id
_entity_poly.type
_entity_poly.pdbx_seq_one_letter_code
_entity_poly.pdbx_strand_id
1 'polypeptide(L)'
;MAGSDSGGDGPLRPMSSFQPASSLPRDMNASSSSTNTSTTSTSTSSGVTQPRPRPIIRGALGNTNTILVNPCQRGNPLLPHIRSIGWEYADIIPDYQVGLSSCILFLSLRYHRLHPEYVHTRISKLSNMFTLRILLVLCDVNDHQSALKELTKLCIINNLSLILCWSAEEAGRYVETYKSFEHKPPDLIKERIGEDYLSQVTNVLTQVRGVNRTDVVTLLSRFGSLKGVVKGAMEGEEVGMCPGFGEVKAKRLRDVFNQSFRVGETRRYKDRKVGNNDVGVAHNTSTTTTTTTTTTTSNNKRALDTLQDSLDTLEEDEQLRLALQLSLPSP
;
A
#
# COMPACT_ATOMS: atom_id res chain seq x y z
N MET A 1 7.92 63.56 -35.07
CA MET A 1 7.63 64.57 -34.03
C MET A 1 7.73 63.85 -32.69
N ALA A 2 8.95 63.61 -32.18
CA ALA A 2 9.74 64.49 -31.28
C ALA A 2 9.04 64.67 -29.92
N GLY A 3 9.58 64.36 -28.73
CA GLY A 3 10.82 63.77 -28.18
C GLY A 3 10.58 63.58 -26.66
N SER A 4 10.96 62.46 -26.03
CA SER A 4 12.18 62.20 -25.22
C SER A 4 12.34 62.93 -23.87
N ASP A 5 12.70 62.11 -22.85
CA ASP A 5 13.62 62.34 -21.69
C ASP A 5 13.03 62.64 -20.29
N SER A 6 13.19 61.72 -19.31
CA SER A 6 14.26 61.62 -18.27
C SER A 6 14.10 62.69 -17.14
N GLY A 7 14.41 62.52 -15.86
CA GLY A 7 14.95 61.48 -14.99
C GLY A 7 14.89 62.10 -13.57
N GLY A 8 14.53 61.31 -12.55
CA GLY A 8 14.40 61.78 -11.17
C GLY A 8 15.70 61.65 -10.39
N ASP A 9 16.12 62.74 -9.74
CA ASP A 9 17.08 62.70 -8.64
C ASP A 9 16.85 63.90 -7.70
N GLY A 10 16.80 63.66 -6.40
CA GLY A 10 16.50 64.65 -5.37
C GLY A 10 16.91 64.13 -3.98
N PRO A 11 17.83 64.82 -3.25
CA PRO A 11 18.58 64.19 -2.17
C PRO A 11 17.94 64.24 -0.78
N LEU A 12 18.48 63.34 0.05
CA LEU A 12 18.15 62.92 1.40
C LEU A 12 18.21 64.04 2.47
N ARG A 13 17.32 63.94 3.48
CA ARG A 13 17.45 64.63 4.78
C ARG A 13 17.69 63.61 5.91
N PRO A 14 18.63 63.83 6.85
CA PRO A 14 18.86 62.93 7.96
C PRO A 14 18.13 63.35 9.27
N MET A 15 17.63 62.32 9.95
CA MET A 15 17.56 62.04 11.39
C MET A 15 17.33 63.16 12.42
N SER A 16 16.26 63.00 13.21
CA SER A 16 16.17 63.48 14.59
C SER A 16 15.77 62.33 15.54
N SER A 17 16.64 62.04 16.50
CA SER A 17 16.46 61.13 17.61
C SER A 17 15.76 61.82 18.79
N PHE A 18 14.77 61.15 19.38
CA PHE A 18 14.28 61.43 20.74
C PHE A 18 13.86 60.12 21.42
N GLN A 19 14.23 60.01 22.71
CA GLN A 19 14.21 58.84 23.60
C GLN A 19 12.78 58.48 24.10
N PRO A 20 12.60 57.42 24.92
CA PRO A 20 12.75 57.64 26.37
C PRO A 20 13.38 56.47 27.16
N ALA A 21 13.68 56.81 28.42
CA ALA A 21 14.40 56.07 29.43
C ALA A 21 13.55 55.07 30.25
N SER A 22 14.30 54.20 30.95
CA SER A 22 14.04 53.63 32.28
C SER A 22 12.90 52.61 32.49
N SER A 23 13.27 51.37 32.82
CA SER A 23 13.12 50.80 34.17
C SER A 23 13.76 49.40 34.29
N LEU A 24 14.49 49.20 35.41
CA LEU A 24 15.39 48.11 35.84
C LEU A 24 14.63 46.81 36.28
N PRO A 25 15.28 45.73 36.80
CA PRO A 25 16.71 45.37 36.87
C PRO A 25 17.05 43.94 36.38
N ARG A 26 18.34 43.69 36.23
CA ARG A 26 18.97 42.40 35.91
C ARG A 26 19.81 41.99 37.13
N ASP A 27 19.41 40.95 37.85
CA ASP A 27 20.22 40.41 38.94
C ASP A 27 21.37 39.56 38.37
N MET A 28 22.58 40.08 38.53
CA MET A 28 23.81 39.31 38.57
C MET A 28 24.09 38.97 40.02
N ASN A 29 24.31 37.69 40.32
CA ASN A 29 25.08 37.32 41.49
C ASN A 29 26.35 36.61 41.03
N ALA A 30 27.48 37.28 41.30
CA ALA A 30 28.82 36.78 41.10
C ALA A 30 29.51 36.76 42.47
N SER A 31 30.19 35.66 42.76
CA SER A 31 31.25 35.63 43.77
C SER A 31 32.36 34.66 43.32
N SER A 32 33.50 35.28 43.03
CA SER A 32 34.91 34.84 43.08
C SER A 32 35.24 33.93 44.29
N SER A 33 36.32 33.13 44.40
CA SER A 33 37.57 32.91 43.65
C SER A 33 38.36 31.75 44.32
N SER A 34 39.16 31.02 43.51
CA SER A 34 40.53 30.49 43.73
C SER A 34 40.91 29.52 44.90
N THR A 35 41.34 28.31 44.47
CA THR A 35 42.53 27.49 44.84
C THR A 35 42.69 26.85 46.24
N ASN A 36 42.71 25.51 46.32
CA ASN A 36 43.90 24.64 46.55
C ASN A 36 43.56 23.21 47.08
N THR A 37 44.43 22.26 46.73
CA THR A 37 44.80 20.98 47.40
C THR A 37 44.01 19.68 47.17
N SER A 38 44.79 18.64 46.87
CA SER A 38 44.54 17.19 46.85
C SER A 38 44.18 16.60 48.22
N THR A 39 43.31 15.58 48.26
CA THR A 39 43.54 14.22 48.81
C THR A 39 42.22 13.46 49.10
N THR A 40 42.39 12.15 49.21
CA THR A 40 41.49 11.00 49.26
C THR A 40 40.46 10.96 50.39
N SER A 41 39.40 10.16 50.15
CA SER A 41 38.66 9.28 51.09
C SER A 41 37.19 9.59 51.41
N THR A 42 36.35 8.67 50.93
CA THR A 42 35.18 8.01 51.52
C THR A 42 34.40 8.70 52.64
N SER A 43 33.12 9.03 52.36
CA SER A 43 32.04 8.81 53.33
C SER A 43 30.69 8.62 52.63
N THR A 44 29.99 7.59 53.11
CA THR A 44 28.65 7.15 52.76
C THR A 44 27.59 8.17 53.18
N SER A 45 26.78 8.62 52.22
CA SER A 45 25.45 9.16 52.52
C SER A 45 24.45 8.61 51.49
N SER A 46 23.45 7.90 52.01
CA SER A 46 22.34 7.32 51.26
C SER A 46 21.40 8.44 50.80
N GLY A 47 21.72 9.03 49.65
CA GLY A 47 20.83 9.95 48.93
C GLY A 47 19.83 9.16 48.08
N VAL A 48 18.54 9.41 48.30
CA VAL A 48 17.46 8.95 47.42
C VAL A 48 17.74 9.52 46.01
N THR A 49 18.13 8.64 45.08
CA THR A 49 18.34 9.01 43.68
C THR A 49 16.99 9.23 43.03
N GLN A 50 16.58 10.50 42.89
CA GLN A 50 15.44 10.85 42.05
C GLN A 50 15.74 10.35 40.63
N PRO A 51 14.89 9.51 40.01
CA PRO A 51 15.07 9.19 38.60
C PRO A 51 15.00 10.51 37.83
N ARG A 52 16.04 10.78 37.02
CA ARG A 52 16.05 11.93 36.10
C ARG A 52 14.69 11.95 35.38
N PRO A 53 13.95 13.07 35.38
CA PRO A 53 12.73 13.15 34.61
C PRO A 53 13.10 12.85 33.16
N ARG A 54 12.52 11.78 32.62
CA ARG A 54 12.58 11.52 31.18
C ARG A 54 12.12 12.81 30.50
N PRO A 55 12.84 13.34 29.50
CA PRO A 55 12.35 14.50 28.78
C PRO A 55 10.96 14.14 28.27
N ILE A 56 9.96 14.84 28.80
CA ILE A 56 8.59 14.78 28.29
C ILE A 56 8.74 15.15 26.82
N ILE A 57 8.39 14.24 25.92
CA ILE A 57 8.35 14.49 24.48
C ILE A 57 7.31 15.59 24.27
N ARG A 58 7.75 16.85 24.29
CA ARG A 58 6.87 18.02 24.11
C ARG A 58 6.25 18.07 22.72
N GLY A 59 6.78 17.30 21.76
CA GLY A 59 6.23 17.18 20.41
C GLY A 59 5.01 16.25 20.28
N ALA A 60 4.69 15.43 21.29
CA ALA A 60 3.54 14.51 21.23
C ALA A 60 2.25 15.09 21.85
N LEU A 61 2.34 16.24 22.52
CA LEU A 61 1.20 16.91 23.18
C LEU A 61 0.71 18.17 22.47
N GLY A 62 1.35 18.55 21.37
CA GLY A 62 0.92 19.65 20.51
C GLY A 62 0.25 19.09 19.27
N ASN A 63 -0.99 19.48 19.02
CA ASN A 63 -1.69 19.35 17.74
C ASN A 63 -1.02 20.18 16.61
N THR A 64 0.31 20.34 16.64
CA THR A 64 1.04 21.10 15.66
C THR A 64 1.28 20.20 14.46
N ASN A 65 0.88 20.68 13.27
CA ASN A 65 1.20 20.06 11.99
C ASN A 65 2.70 20.20 11.70
N THR A 66 3.54 19.60 12.55
CA THR A 66 4.99 19.65 12.48
C THR A 66 5.57 18.24 12.40
N ILE A 67 6.67 18.11 11.68
CA ILE A 67 7.40 16.85 11.52
C ILE A 67 8.52 16.84 12.57
N LEU A 68 8.64 15.73 13.31
CA LEU A 68 9.73 15.57 14.26
C LEU A 68 10.92 14.95 13.53
N VAL A 69 12.08 15.60 13.64
CA VAL A 69 13.30 15.21 12.96
C VAL A 69 14.34 14.79 13.99
N ASN A 70 15.02 13.68 13.71
CA ASN A 70 16.12 13.24 14.54
C ASN A 70 17.32 14.19 14.41
N PRO A 71 17.97 14.63 15.52
CA PRO A 71 19.19 15.43 15.47
C PRO A 71 20.31 14.83 14.61
N CYS A 72 20.37 13.50 14.48
CA CYS A 72 21.33 12.80 13.61
C CYS A 72 21.15 13.12 12.11
N GLN A 73 19.99 13.65 11.72
CA GLN A 73 19.69 14.06 10.35
C GLN A 73 20.07 15.52 10.05
N ARG A 74 20.79 16.18 10.96
CA ARG A 74 21.29 17.54 10.75
C ARG A 74 22.23 17.57 9.54
N GLY A 75 21.95 18.46 8.58
CA GLY A 75 22.72 18.59 7.34
C GLY A 75 22.29 17.66 6.22
N ASN A 76 21.22 16.86 6.41
CA ASN A 76 20.70 16.03 5.33
C ASN A 76 20.05 16.91 4.22
N PRO A 77 20.38 16.68 2.93
CA PRO A 77 19.87 17.48 1.82
C PRO A 77 18.35 17.46 1.64
N LEU A 78 17.57 16.56 2.26
CA LEU A 78 16.10 16.65 2.14
C LEU A 78 15.48 17.78 2.98
N LEU A 79 16.11 18.20 4.08
CA LEU A 79 15.50 19.16 5.02
C LEU A 79 15.14 20.51 4.38
N PRO A 80 15.98 21.11 3.51
CA PRO A 80 15.64 22.36 2.80
C PRO A 80 14.46 22.24 1.81
N HIS A 81 14.10 21.02 1.43
CA HIS A 81 12.99 20.76 0.51
C HIS A 81 11.65 20.53 1.22
N ILE A 82 11.65 20.43 2.55
CA ILE A 82 10.42 20.43 3.37
C ILE A 82 10.05 21.89 3.65
N ARG A 83 9.12 22.44 2.86
CA ARG A 83 8.70 23.84 2.89
C ARG A 83 7.22 24.03 3.23
N SER A 84 6.38 23.06 2.87
CA SER A 84 4.93 23.12 3.07
C SER A 84 4.55 22.95 4.54
N ILE A 85 5.39 22.24 5.31
CA ILE A 85 5.11 21.81 6.67
C ILE A 85 6.31 22.15 7.56
N GLY A 86 6.04 22.69 8.75
CA GLY A 86 7.10 22.97 9.73
C GLY A 86 7.74 21.68 10.25
N TRP A 87 9.00 21.76 10.68
CA TRP A 87 9.67 20.63 11.31
C TRP A 87 10.52 21.10 12.49
N GLU A 88 10.66 20.23 13.49
CA GLU A 88 11.44 20.50 14.70
C GLU A 88 12.35 19.33 15.04
N TYR A 89 13.49 19.61 15.67
CA TYR A 89 14.36 18.55 16.17
C TYR A 89 13.82 17.98 17.48
N ALA A 90 13.68 16.66 17.54
CA ALA A 90 13.26 15.95 18.74
C ALA A 90 14.09 14.67 18.93
N ASP A 91 14.26 14.25 20.18
CA ASP A 91 14.93 12.98 20.49
C ASP A 91 14.01 11.80 20.15
N ILE A 92 14.15 11.29 18.93
CA ILE A 92 13.34 10.21 18.37
C ILE A 92 14.24 9.08 17.86
N ILE A 93 13.71 7.86 17.83
CA ILE A 93 14.42 6.69 17.28
C ILE A 93 14.45 6.69 15.74
N PRO A 94 13.33 6.89 15.01
CA PRO A 94 13.36 7.02 13.55
C PRO A 94 14.09 8.28 13.11
N ASP A 95 14.26 8.47 11.80
CA ASP A 95 14.87 9.67 11.24
C ASP A 95 13.88 10.82 11.14
N TYR A 96 12.65 10.49 10.70
CA TYR A 96 11.53 11.41 10.64
C TYR A 96 10.30 10.73 11.25
N GLN A 97 9.67 11.40 12.18
CA GLN A 97 8.36 11.00 12.69
C GLN A 97 7.32 11.97 12.13
N VAL A 98 6.42 11.38 11.34
CA VAL A 98 5.44 12.12 10.57
C VAL A 98 4.08 12.07 11.25
N GLY A 99 3.73 10.96 11.91
CA GLY A 99 2.50 10.87 12.68
C GLY A 99 2.70 10.19 14.01
N LEU A 100 1.61 10.02 14.76
CA LEU A 100 1.63 9.28 16.02
C LEU A 100 2.08 7.82 15.82
N SER A 101 1.59 7.18 14.75
CA SER A 101 1.88 5.78 14.43
C SER A 101 2.69 5.60 13.14
N SER A 102 3.24 6.69 12.59
CA SER A 102 3.88 6.71 11.28
C SER A 102 5.29 7.28 11.35
N CYS A 103 6.27 6.51 10.89
CA CYS A 103 7.67 6.91 10.89
C CYS A 103 8.38 6.59 9.56
N ILE A 104 9.47 7.32 9.30
CA ILE A 104 10.30 7.19 8.12
C ILE A 104 11.76 7.02 8.56
N LEU A 105 12.42 6.03 7.98
CA LEU A 105 13.87 5.88 7.95
C LEU A 105 14.39 6.37 6.61
N PHE A 106 15.49 7.12 6.61
CA PHE A 106 16.13 7.62 5.39
C PHE A 106 17.45 6.90 5.13
N LEU A 107 17.65 6.48 3.88
CA LEU A 107 18.86 5.80 3.45
C LEU A 107 19.26 6.25 2.04
N SER A 108 20.50 6.68 1.86
CA SER A 108 21.08 6.83 0.51
C SER A 108 21.67 5.50 0.04
N LEU A 109 21.52 5.18 -1.24
CA LEU A 109 22.12 3.96 -1.81
C LEU A 109 23.65 4.01 -1.77
N ARG A 110 24.26 5.19 -1.99
CA ARG A 110 25.70 5.39 -1.84
C ARG A 110 26.16 5.06 -0.42
N TYR A 111 25.39 5.48 0.58
CA TYR A 111 25.70 5.16 1.98
C TYR A 111 25.50 3.67 2.29
N HIS A 112 24.42 3.06 1.77
CA HIS A 112 24.15 1.64 1.95
C HIS A 112 25.26 0.75 1.40
N ARG A 113 25.85 1.11 0.25
CA ARG A 113 26.99 0.39 -0.33
C ARG A 113 28.24 0.45 0.54
N LEU A 114 28.43 1.54 1.29
CA LEU A 114 29.56 1.70 2.19
C LEU A 114 29.33 1.01 3.54
N HIS A 115 28.08 1.00 4.02
CA HIS A 115 27.68 0.46 5.31
C HIS A 115 26.39 -0.37 5.21
N PRO A 116 26.44 -1.61 4.71
CA PRO A 116 25.26 -2.45 4.57
C PRO A 116 24.63 -2.82 5.92
N GLU A 117 25.41 -2.95 7.00
CA GLU A 117 24.92 -3.28 8.34
C GLU A 117 24.07 -2.17 8.97
N TYR A 118 24.24 -0.92 8.52
CA TYR A 118 23.56 0.23 9.09
C TYR A 118 22.04 0.06 9.07
N VAL A 119 21.46 -0.32 7.93
CA VAL A 119 20.01 -0.45 7.78
C VAL A 119 19.44 -1.54 8.69
N HIS A 120 20.15 -2.66 8.85
CA HIS A 120 19.75 -3.73 9.75
C HIS A 120 19.70 -3.24 11.21
N THR A 121 20.74 -2.55 11.67
CA THR A 121 20.77 -2.03 13.06
C THR A 121 19.69 -0.98 13.31
N ARG A 122 19.39 -0.12 12.31
CA ARG A 122 18.33 0.89 12.42
C ARG A 122 16.95 0.27 12.49
N ILE A 123 16.67 -0.73 11.65
CA ILE A 123 15.39 -1.46 11.67
C ILE A 123 15.21 -2.20 13.00
N SER A 124 16.26 -2.87 13.50
CA SER A 124 16.20 -3.55 14.80
C SER A 124 15.93 -2.60 15.96
N LYS A 125 16.51 -1.39 15.94
CA LYS A 125 16.24 -0.34 16.94
C LYS A 125 14.82 0.20 16.86
N LEU A 126 14.27 0.34 15.65
CA LEU A 126 12.91 0.81 15.43
C LEU A 126 11.87 -0.23 15.87
N SER A 127 12.17 -1.52 15.68
CA SER A 127 11.30 -2.64 16.02
C SER A 127 9.86 -2.41 15.51
N ASN A 128 8.86 -2.77 16.31
CA ASN A 128 7.43 -2.59 16.00
C ASN A 128 6.82 -1.39 16.76
N MET A 129 7.59 -0.31 16.97
CA MET A 129 7.09 0.88 17.68
C MET A 129 6.04 1.67 16.91
N PHE A 130 6.00 1.53 15.58
CA PHE A 130 5.11 2.25 14.68
C PHE A 130 4.35 1.25 13.80
N THR A 131 3.12 1.57 13.43
CA THR A 131 2.30 0.72 12.56
C THR A 131 2.70 0.92 11.10
N LEU A 132 2.82 2.17 10.67
CA LEU A 132 3.32 2.53 9.35
C LEU A 132 4.81 2.87 9.44
N ARG A 133 5.63 1.99 8.88
CA ARG A 133 7.08 2.13 8.89
C ARG A 133 7.57 2.16 7.46
N ILE A 134 8.16 3.29 7.10
CA ILE A 134 8.59 3.57 5.74
C ILE A 134 10.10 3.60 5.70
N LEU A 135 10.69 2.91 4.72
CA LEU A 135 12.09 3.06 4.36
C LEU A 135 12.15 3.90 3.09
N LEU A 136 12.55 5.17 3.23
CA LEU A 136 12.74 6.10 2.14
C LEU A 136 14.19 6.01 1.63
N VAL A 137 14.35 5.55 0.39
CA VAL A 137 15.65 5.28 -0.22
C VAL A 137 15.94 6.26 -1.34
N LEU A 138 17.03 7.02 -1.19
CA LEU A 138 17.55 7.92 -2.21
C LEU A 138 18.46 7.15 -3.19
N CYS A 139 18.04 7.08 -4.45
CA CYS A 139 18.77 6.50 -5.56
C CYS A 139 19.81 7.48 -6.12
N ASP A 140 20.97 7.57 -5.48
CA ASP A 140 22.10 8.44 -5.85
C ASP A 140 23.26 7.70 -6.55
N VAL A 141 23.01 6.48 -7.03
CA VAL A 141 24.00 5.60 -7.67
C VAL A 141 23.43 5.01 -8.95
N ASN A 142 24.26 4.91 -10.01
CA ASN A 142 23.85 4.33 -11.30
C ASN A 142 23.57 2.83 -11.22
N ASP A 143 24.40 2.07 -10.51
CA ASP A 143 24.19 0.65 -10.25
C ASP A 143 23.37 0.44 -8.96
N HIS A 144 22.04 0.54 -9.11
CA HIS A 144 21.09 0.43 -7.99
C HIS A 144 20.36 -0.92 -7.93
N GLN A 145 20.48 -1.77 -8.95
CA GLN A 145 19.65 -2.99 -9.07
C GLN A 145 19.93 -4.01 -7.96
N SER A 146 21.20 -4.30 -7.67
CA SER A 146 21.56 -5.27 -6.63
C SER A 146 21.17 -4.79 -5.24
N ALA A 147 21.49 -3.53 -4.92
CA ALA A 147 21.16 -2.92 -3.63
C ALA A 147 19.65 -2.86 -3.39
N LEU A 148 18.85 -2.48 -4.40
CA LEU A 148 17.41 -2.43 -4.27
C LEU A 148 16.79 -3.82 -4.10
N LYS A 149 17.33 -4.85 -4.75
CA LYS A 149 16.87 -6.23 -4.55
C LYS A 149 17.04 -6.68 -3.10
N GLU A 150 18.20 -6.39 -2.51
CA GLU A 150 18.49 -6.70 -1.09
C GLU A 150 17.61 -5.90 -0.13
N LEU A 151 17.50 -4.59 -0.34
CA LEU A 151 16.65 -3.72 0.48
C LEU A 151 15.17 -4.09 0.37
N THR A 152 14.70 -4.51 -0.80
CA THR A 152 13.31 -4.96 -0.99
C THR A 152 13.04 -6.23 -0.18
N LYS A 153 13.95 -7.21 -0.25
CA LYS A 153 13.86 -8.42 0.58
C LYS A 153 13.84 -8.07 2.07
N LEU A 154 14.71 -7.13 2.49
CA LEU A 154 14.78 -6.67 3.87
C LEU A 154 13.47 -6.00 4.33
N CYS A 155 12.86 -5.19 3.48
CA CYS A 155 11.58 -4.52 3.77
C CYS A 155 10.44 -5.51 3.92
N ILE A 156 10.36 -6.53 3.05
CA ILE A 156 9.35 -7.58 3.14
C ILE A 156 9.46 -8.35 4.45
N ILE A 157 10.66 -8.78 4.83
CA ILE A 157 10.89 -9.56 6.07
C ILE A 157 10.51 -8.75 7.31
N ASN A 158 10.79 -7.45 7.33
CA ASN A 158 10.55 -6.59 8.48
C ASN A 158 9.21 -5.86 8.45
N ASN A 159 8.33 -6.14 7.48
CA ASN A 159 7.06 -5.44 7.27
C ASN A 159 7.23 -3.90 7.18
N LEU A 160 8.15 -3.45 6.34
CA LEU A 160 8.40 -2.04 6.02
C LEU A 160 7.90 -1.73 4.60
N SER A 161 7.40 -0.52 4.38
CA SER A 161 7.09 -0.02 3.05
C SER A 161 8.33 0.67 2.45
N LEU A 162 8.88 0.12 1.38
CA LEU A 162 9.99 0.72 0.64
C LEU A 162 9.45 1.81 -0.29
N ILE A 163 10.04 3.00 -0.24
CA ILE A 163 9.76 4.10 -1.18
C ILE A 163 11.08 4.57 -1.77
N LEU A 164 11.11 4.69 -3.09
CA LEU A 164 12.28 5.16 -3.81
C LEU A 164 12.11 6.64 -4.14
N CYS A 165 13.19 7.40 -4.03
CA CYS A 165 13.29 8.76 -4.51
C CYS A 165 14.55 8.93 -5.36
N TRP A 166 14.44 9.69 -6.45
CA TRP A 166 15.53 9.97 -7.38
C TRP A 166 16.20 11.31 -7.11
N SER A 167 15.62 12.14 -6.25
CA SER A 167 16.17 13.41 -5.82
C SER A 167 15.84 13.71 -4.36
N ALA A 168 16.64 14.57 -3.73
CA ALA A 168 16.37 15.05 -2.38
C ALA A 168 15.10 15.91 -2.30
N GLU A 169 14.73 16.57 -3.39
CA GLU A 169 13.48 17.34 -3.49
C GLU A 169 12.25 16.42 -3.44
N GLU A 170 12.29 15.34 -4.23
CA GLU A 170 11.24 14.33 -4.24
C GLU A 170 11.12 13.65 -2.86
N ALA A 171 12.25 13.36 -2.21
CA ALA A 171 12.29 12.82 -0.86
C ALA A 171 11.57 13.75 0.15
N GLY A 172 11.86 15.05 0.11
CA GLY A 172 11.20 16.04 0.94
C GLY A 172 9.69 16.09 0.70
N ARG A 173 9.27 16.08 -0.58
CA ARG A 173 7.86 16.08 -0.97
C ARG A 173 7.11 14.84 -0.49
N TYR A 174 7.75 13.67 -0.49
CA TYR A 174 7.14 12.46 0.08
C TYR A 174 6.90 12.59 1.58
N VAL A 175 7.91 13.05 2.34
CA VAL A 175 7.79 13.28 3.78
C VAL A 175 6.65 14.27 4.09
N GLU A 176 6.54 15.36 3.33
CA GLU A 176 5.41 16.31 3.44
C GLU A 176 4.06 15.65 3.16
N THR A 177 3.98 14.87 2.09
CA THR A 177 2.75 14.20 1.66
C THR A 177 2.25 13.26 2.75
N TYR A 178 3.14 12.47 3.35
CA TYR A 178 2.80 11.60 4.46
C TYR A 178 2.23 12.36 5.65
N LYS A 179 2.76 13.55 5.97
CA LYS A 179 2.21 14.37 7.06
C LYS A 179 0.85 14.92 6.71
N SER A 180 0.71 15.45 5.49
CA SER A 180 -0.54 16.05 5.02
C SER A 180 -1.71 15.06 4.96
N PHE A 181 -1.40 13.77 4.81
CA PHE A 181 -2.39 12.70 4.70
C PHE A 181 -2.62 11.92 5.99
N GLU A 182 -2.05 12.32 7.12
CA GLU A 182 -2.24 11.65 8.42
C GLU A 182 -3.72 11.51 8.80
N HIS A 183 -4.53 12.53 8.52
CA HIS A 183 -5.96 12.55 8.84
C HIS A 183 -6.87 12.50 7.61
N LYS A 184 -6.32 12.28 6.40
CA LYS A 184 -7.11 12.34 5.17
C LYS A 184 -7.78 10.98 4.91
N PRO A 185 -9.11 10.94 4.70
CA PRO A 185 -9.80 9.69 4.36
C PRO A 185 -9.36 9.18 2.97
N PRO A 186 -9.56 7.88 2.67
CA PRO A 186 -9.15 7.24 1.41
C PRO A 186 -9.99 7.67 0.18
N ASP A 187 -10.68 8.80 0.24
CA ASP A 187 -11.59 9.30 -0.81
C ASP A 187 -10.90 9.56 -2.14
N LEU A 188 -9.59 9.83 -2.13
CA LEU A 188 -8.80 9.98 -3.36
C LEU A 188 -8.59 8.66 -4.11
N ILE A 189 -8.62 7.53 -3.41
CA ILE A 189 -8.35 6.20 -3.96
C ILE A 189 -9.66 5.52 -4.39
N LYS A 190 -10.79 5.94 -3.81
CA LYS A 190 -12.10 5.39 -4.13
C LYS A 190 -12.50 5.72 -5.57
N GLU A 191 -12.96 4.72 -6.31
CA GLU A 191 -13.52 4.91 -7.65
C GLU A 191 -14.71 5.87 -7.57
N ARG A 192 -14.61 7.00 -8.27
CA ARG A 192 -15.72 7.95 -8.43
C ARG A 192 -16.61 7.48 -9.56
N ILE A 193 -17.55 6.60 -9.23
CA ILE A 193 -18.63 6.27 -10.15
C ILE A 193 -19.55 7.50 -10.20
N GLY A 194 -19.77 8.06 -11.39
CA GLY A 194 -20.76 9.13 -11.54
C GLY A 194 -22.14 8.62 -11.13
N GLU A 195 -22.86 9.40 -10.32
CA GLU A 195 -24.22 9.02 -9.87
C GLU A 195 -25.23 9.02 -11.02
N ASP A 196 -24.88 9.61 -12.16
CA ASP A 196 -25.72 9.62 -13.36
C ASP A 196 -26.03 8.20 -13.87
N TYR A 197 -27.27 7.99 -14.31
CA TYR A 197 -27.71 6.72 -14.88
C TYR A 197 -26.81 6.23 -16.02
N LEU A 198 -26.39 7.13 -16.91
CA LEU A 198 -25.50 6.79 -18.02
C LEU A 198 -24.12 6.34 -17.54
N SER A 199 -23.59 6.96 -16.49
CA SER A 199 -22.31 6.59 -15.87
C SER A 199 -22.39 5.21 -15.21
N GLN A 200 -23.48 4.93 -14.50
CA GLN A 200 -23.72 3.61 -13.88
C GLN A 200 -23.87 2.50 -14.93
N VAL A 201 -24.70 2.70 -15.96
CA VAL A 201 -24.90 1.71 -17.03
C VAL A 201 -23.62 1.49 -17.83
N THR A 202 -22.85 2.55 -18.07
CA THR A 202 -21.54 2.45 -18.73
C THR A 202 -20.59 1.61 -17.89
N ASN A 203 -20.51 1.82 -16.58
CA ASN A 203 -19.67 0.99 -15.71
C ASN A 203 -20.08 -0.50 -15.77
N VAL A 204 -21.39 -0.79 -15.66
CA VAL A 204 -21.91 -2.17 -15.72
C VAL A 204 -21.60 -2.84 -17.06
N LEU A 205 -21.87 -2.19 -18.20
CA LEU A 205 -21.72 -2.81 -19.51
C LEU A 205 -20.26 -2.86 -19.98
N THR A 206 -19.39 -1.96 -19.53
CA THR A 206 -17.95 -1.98 -19.88
C THR A 206 -17.15 -3.02 -19.10
N GLN A 207 -17.72 -3.65 -18.06
CA GLN A 207 -17.14 -4.85 -17.44
C GLN A 207 -17.11 -6.05 -18.40
N VAL A 208 -17.95 -6.04 -19.45
CA VAL A 208 -17.94 -7.08 -20.48
C VAL A 208 -16.77 -6.86 -21.44
N ARG A 209 -15.90 -7.88 -21.56
CA ARG A 209 -14.69 -7.81 -22.39
C ARG A 209 -15.01 -7.43 -23.85
N GLY A 210 -14.57 -6.23 -24.23
CA GLY A 210 -14.66 -5.72 -25.60
C GLY A 210 -15.88 -4.82 -25.85
N VAL A 211 -16.71 -4.54 -24.85
CA VAL A 211 -17.74 -3.51 -24.90
C VAL A 211 -17.12 -2.18 -24.46
N ASN A 212 -17.23 -1.16 -25.29
CA ASN A 212 -16.68 0.17 -25.04
C ASN A 212 -17.79 1.18 -24.67
N ARG A 213 -17.42 2.38 -24.19
CA ARG A 213 -18.41 3.43 -23.84
C ARG A 213 -19.31 3.81 -25.02
N THR A 214 -18.75 3.90 -26.22
CA THR A 214 -19.52 4.17 -27.45
C THR A 214 -20.55 3.09 -27.73
N ASP A 215 -20.21 1.83 -27.51
CA ASP A 215 -21.14 0.72 -27.67
C ASP A 215 -22.32 0.83 -26.68
N VAL A 216 -22.04 1.24 -25.44
CA VAL A 216 -23.08 1.45 -24.42
C VAL A 216 -24.07 2.54 -24.81
N VAL A 217 -23.57 3.66 -25.35
CA VAL A 217 -24.43 4.74 -25.85
C VAL A 217 -25.31 4.26 -27.01
N THR A 218 -24.75 3.47 -27.94
CA THR A 218 -25.51 2.88 -29.05
C THR A 218 -26.60 1.92 -28.53
N LEU A 219 -26.26 1.06 -27.56
CA LEU A 219 -27.20 0.11 -26.96
C LEU A 219 -28.33 0.83 -26.20
N LEU A 220 -27.99 1.86 -25.42
CA LEU A 220 -28.98 2.69 -24.73
C LEU A 220 -29.86 3.46 -25.71
N SER A 221 -29.30 3.96 -26.83
CA SER A 221 -30.09 4.66 -27.84
C SER A 221 -31.09 3.75 -28.55
N ARG A 222 -30.74 2.47 -28.74
CA ARG A 222 -31.62 1.48 -29.39
C ARG A 222 -32.65 0.87 -28.45
N PHE A 223 -32.25 0.48 -27.24
CA PHE A 223 -33.07 -0.30 -26.31
C PHE A 223 -33.63 0.53 -25.13
N GLY A 224 -33.17 1.78 -24.95
CA GLY A 224 -33.64 2.75 -23.96
C GLY A 224 -33.25 2.44 -22.51
N SER A 225 -33.33 1.18 -22.09
CA SER A 225 -33.09 0.75 -20.71
C SER A 225 -32.13 -0.43 -20.64
N LEU A 226 -31.43 -0.58 -19.50
CA LEU A 226 -30.59 -1.75 -19.26
C LEU A 226 -31.39 -3.06 -19.38
N LYS A 227 -32.65 -3.08 -18.91
CA LYS A 227 -33.56 -4.21 -19.08
C LYS A 227 -33.80 -4.53 -20.56
N GLY A 228 -33.98 -3.51 -21.39
CA GLY A 228 -34.12 -3.65 -22.84
C GLY A 228 -32.86 -4.26 -23.47
N VAL A 229 -31.68 -3.78 -23.07
CA VAL A 229 -30.38 -4.31 -23.53
C VAL A 229 -30.22 -5.79 -23.15
N VAL A 230 -30.51 -6.16 -21.91
CA VAL A 230 -30.40 -7.55 -21.43
C VAL A 230 -31.38 -8.46 -22.18
N LYS A 231 -32.65 -8.04 -22.34
CA LYS A 231 -33.65 -8.82 -23.08
C LYS A 231 -33.26 -8.99 -24.54
N GLY A 232 -32.85 -7.89 -25.20
CA GLY A 232 -32.36 -7.91 -26.58
C GLY A 232 -31.14 -8.81 -26.77
N ALA A 233 -30.22 -8.83 -25.79
CA ALA A 233 -29.05 -9.70 -25.83
C ALA A 233 -29.38 -11.19 -25.61
N MET A 234 -30.33 -11.50 -24.72
CA MET A 234 -30.73 -12.87 -24.38
C MET A 234 -31.57 -13.55 -25.46
N GLU A 235 -32.55 -12.82 -26.03
CA GLU A 235 -33.58 -13.40 -26.91
C GLU A 235 -33.34 -13.10 -28.40
N GLY A 236 -32.57 -12.06 -28.74
CA GLY A 236 -32.43 -11.57 -30.11
C GLY A 236 -31.00 -11.47 -30.64
N GLU A 237 -30.87 -11.43 -31.97
CA GLU A 237 -29.67 -10.98 -32.68
C GLU A 237 -29.66 -9.45 -32.92
N GLU A 238 -30.68 -8.74 -32.43
CA GLU A 238 -30.85 -7.29 -32.59
C GLU A 238 -29.67 -6.47 -32.04
N VAL A 239 -28.99 -7.01 -31.02
CA VAL A 239 -27.78 -6.40 -30.44
C VAL A 239 -26.63 -6.39 -31.46
N GLY A 240 -26.51 -7.41 -32.32
CA GLY A 240 -25.51 -7.46 -33.39
C GLY A 240 -25.85 -6.58 -34.61
N MET A 241 -27.12 -6.14 -34.73
CA MET A 241 -27.54 -5.20 -35.76
C MET A 241 -27.28 -3.73 -35.37
N CYS A 242 -26.83 -3.47 -34.14
CA CYS A 242 -26.50 -2.13 -33.69
C CYS A 242 -25.23 -1.63 -34.40
N PRO A 243 -25.20 -0.36 -34.86
CA PRO A 243 -24.08 0.17 -35.61
C PRO A 243 -22.80 0.13 -34.76
N GLY A 244 -21.73 -0.47 -35.29
CA GLY A 244 -20.45 -0.65 -34.59
C GLY A 244 -20.42 -1.78 -33.56
N PHE A 245 -21.53 -2.50 -33.35
CA PHE A 245 -21.63 -3.62 -32.43
C PHE A 245 -21.53 -4.95 -33.19
N GLY A 246 -20.31 -5.42 -33.42
CA GLY A 246 -20.08 -6.65 -34.18
C GLY A 246 -20.57 -7.92 -33.48
N GLU A 247 -20.75 -9.00 -34.26
CA GLU A 247 -21.24 -10.31 -33.80
C GLU A 247 -20.43 -10.90 -32.65
N VAL A 248 -19.12 -10.68 -32.63
CA VAL A 248 -18.24 -11.16 -31.55
C VAL A 248 -18.58 -10.48 -30.22
N LYS A 249 -18.90 -9.18 -30.23
CA LYS A 249 -19.33 -8.45 -29.03
C LYS A 249 -20.73 -8.90 -28.60
N ALA A 250 -21.63 -9.11 -29.57
CA ALA A 250 -22.99 -9.63 -29.33
C ALA A 250 -22.98 -11.02 -28.71
N LYS A 251 -22.16 -11.93 -29.23
CA LYS A 251 -21.98 -13.27 -28.67
C LYS A 251 -21.46 -13.20 -27.23
N ARG A 252 -20.41 -12.43 -26.97
CA ARG A 252 -19.87 -12.26 -25.60
C ARG A 252 -20.89 -11.68 -24.63
N LEU A 253 -21.64 -10.65 -25.06
CA LEU A 253 -22.66 -10.03 -24.21
C LEU A 253 -23.79 -11.02 -23.89
N ARG A 254 -24.22 -11.80 -24.89
CA ARG A 254 -25.21 -12.88 -24.73
C ARG A 254 -24.71 -13.97 -23.81
N ASP A 255 -23.46 -14.40 -23.96
CA ASP A 255 -22.84 -15.42 -23.13
C ASP A 255 -22.79 -14.94 -21.67
N VAL A 256 -22.35 -13.70 -21.41
CA VAL A 256 -22.32 -13.13 -20.04
C VAL A 256 -23.69 -13.14 -19.37
N PHE A 257 -24.76 -12.78 -20.10
CA PHE A 257 -26.10 -12.77 -19.51
C PHE A 257 -26.73 -14.17 -19.37
N ASN A 258 -26.36 -15.13 -20.21
CA ASN A 258 -26.92 -16.48 -20.20
C ASN A 258 -26.11 -17.50 -19.41
N GLN A 259 -24.85 -17.21 -19.11
CA GLN A 259 -23.95 -18.12 -18.40
C GLN A 259 -24.46 -18.37 -16.98
N SER A 260 -24.54 -19.65 -16.61
CA SER A 260 -24.85 -20.04 -15.24
C SER A 260 -23.70 -19.66 -14.30
N PHE A 261 -24.04 -19.16 -13.12
CA PHE A 261 -23.05 -18.90 -12.06
C PHE A 261 -22.39 -20.19 -11.55
N ARG A 262 -22.97 -21.37 -11.82
CA ARG A 262 -22.42 -22.67 -11.43
C ARG A 262 -21.64 -23.29 -12.58
N VAL A 263 -20.37 -23.61 -12.33
CA VAL A 263 -19.49 -24.31 -13.28
C VAL A 263 -20.08 -25.68 -13.60
N GLY A 264 -20.31 -25.95 -14.89
CA GLY A 264 -20.80 -27.24 -15.38
C GLY A 264 -22.33 -27.42 -15.40
N GLU A 265 -23.11 -26.43 -14.97
CA GLU A 265 -24.57 -26.54 -14.97
C GLU A 265 -25.21 -25.62 -16.02
N THR A 266 -25.76 -26.21 -17.08
CA THR A 266 -26.39 -25.50 -18.21
C THR A 266 -27.89 -25.21 -18.00
N ARG A 267 -28.49 -25.75 -16.93
CA ARG A 267 -29.93 -25.62 -16.67
C ARG A 267 -30.24 -24.28 -16.02
N ARG A 268 -31.20 -23.53 -16.58
CA ARG A 268 -31.68 -22.28 -15.99
C ARG A 268 -32.49 -22.59 -14.73
N TYR A 269 -32.58 -21.63 -13.81
CA TYR A 269 -33.35 -21.78 -12.57
C TYR A 269 -34.82 -22.19 -12.81
N LYS A 270 -35.42 -21.74 -13.92
CA LYS A 270 -36.78 -22.14 -14.32
C LYS A 270 -36.86 -23.63 -14.67
N ASP A 271 -35.85 -24.18 -15.35
CA ASP A 271 -35.79 -25.61 -15.71
C ASP A 271 -35.58 -26.50 -14.48
N ARG A 272 -34.88 -26.00 -13.46
CA ARG A 272 -34.73 -26.69 -12.16
C ARG A 272 -36.04 -26.80 -11.39
N LYS A 273 -36.91 -25.79 -11.47
CA LYS A 273 -38.17 -25.76 -10.71
C LYS A 273 -39.21 -26.73 -11.26
N VAL A 274 -39.15 -27.08 -12.54
CA VAL A 274 -40.06 -28.03 -13.18
C VAL A 274 -39.74 -29.49 -12.81
N GLY A 275 -38.47 -29.81 -12.58
CA GLY A 275 -38.04 -31.19 -12.29
C GLY A 275 -38.27 -31.70 -10.87
N ASN A 276 -38.72 -30.86 -9.93
CA ASN A 276 -38.84 -31.22 -8.51
C ASN A 276 -40.27 -31.60 -8.07
N ASN A 277 -41.24 -31.59 -8.99
CA ASN A 277 -42.65 -31.85 -8.70
C ASN A 277 -43.13 -33.26 -9.08
N ASP A 278 -42.25 -34.15 -9.54
CA ASP A 278 -42.63 -35.48 -10.06
C ASP A 278 -41.88 -36.63 -9.35
N VAL A 279 -41.94 -36.66 -8.01
CA VAL A 279 -41.54 -37.85 -7.24
C VAL A 279 -42.63 -38.18 -6.22
N GLY A 280 -43.63 -38.92 -6.69
CA GLY A 280 -44.68 -39.52 -5.87
C GLY A 280 -44.72 -41.05 -6.04
N VAL A 281 -44.37 -41.74 -4.95
CA VAL A 281 -44.93 -43.03 -4.49
C VAL A 281 -44.58 -44.31 -5.26
N ALA A 282 -43.73 -45.17 -4.68
CA ALA A 282 -43.94 -46.63 -4.62
C ALA A 282 -43.09 -47.30 -3.52
N HIS A 283 -43.66 -48.36 -2.95
CA HIS A 283 -43.39 -49.01 -1.67
C HIS A 283 -42.25 -50.06 -1.68
N ASN A 284 -41.66 -50.30 -0.50
CA ASN A 284 -40.68 -51.36 -0.20
C ASN A 284 -41.30 -52.76 -0.21
N THR A 285 -40.55 -53.77 -0.70
CA THR A 285 -40.45 -55.09 -0.04
C THR A 285 -39.17 -55.83 -0.47
N SER A 286 -38.54 -56.52 0.49
CA SER A 286 -37.22 -57.15 0.39
C SER A 286 -37.32 -58.65 0.03
N THR A 287 -36.49 -59.14 -0.89
CA THR A 287 -36.02 -60.55 -0.88
C THR A 287 -34.72 -60.78 -1.67
N THR A 288 -33.83 -61.55 -1.05
CA THR A 288 -32.55 -62.15 -1.50
C THR A 288 -32.66 -62.92 -2.83
N THR A 289 -31.61 -62.91 -3.69
CA THR A 289 -30.88 -64.08 -4.28
C THR A 289 -29.89 -63.63 -5.38
N THR A 290 -28.83 -64.43 -5.53
CA THR A 290 -27.51 -64.33 -6.15
C THR A 290 -27.42 -64.23 -7.69
N THR A 291 -26.26 -63.74 -8.15
CA THR A 291 -25.45 -64.07 -9.37
C THR A 291 -25.56 -63.22 -10.65
N THR A 292 -24.43 -62.54 -10.98
CA THR A 292 -23.80 -62.21 -12.31
C THR A 292 -24.69 -61.62 -13.42
N THR A 293 -24.37 -60.50 -14.10
CA THR A 293 -23.11 -60.13 -14.76
C THR A 293 -23.20 -58.67 -15.30
N THR A 294 -22.05 -57.99 -15.40
CA THR A 294 -21.69 -56.87 -16.32
C THR A 294 -22.48 -55.55 -16.35
N THR A 295 -21.85 -54.43 -15.95
CA THR A 295 -21.43 -53.24 -16.77
C THR A 295 -21.33 -51.90 -16.00
N THR A 296 -20.09 -51.39 -15.90
CA THR A 296 -19.59 -50.00 -16.08
C THR A 296 -20.06 -48.80 -15.23
N THR A 297 -19.02 -48.16 -14.63
CA THR A 297 -18.78 -46.71 -14.41
C THR A 297 -18.95 -46.17 -12.99
N SER A 298 -17.92 -46.29 -12.14
CA SER A 298 -17.67 -45.36 -10.99
C SER A 298 -16.30 -45.52 -10.31
N ASN A 299 -15.18 -45.74 -11.02
CA ASN A 299 -13.90 -46.06 -10.35
C ASN A 299 -12.71 -45.09 -10.51
N ASN A 300 -12.83 -43.95 -11.20
CA ASN A 300 -11.65 -43.11 -11.44
C ASN A 300 -11.20 -42.23 -10.25
N LYS A 301 -11.97 -42.13 -9.16
CA LYS A 301 -11.54 -41.35 -7.97
C LYS A 301 -10.81 -42.16 -6.92
N ARG A 302 -11.07 -43.47 -6.79
CA ARG A 302 -10.37 -44.32 -5.79
C ARG A 302 -8.97 -44.71 -6.22
N ALA A 303 -8.71 -44.83 -7.53
CA ALA A 303 -7.42 -45.28 -8.05
C ALA A 303 -6.29 -44.25 -7.86
N LEU A 304 -6.60 -42.95 -7.82
CA LEU A 304 -5.59 -41.91 -7.58
C LEU A 304 -5.19 -41.86 -6.10
N ASP A 305 -6.17 -41.97 -5.20
CA ASP A 305 -5.93 -41.98 -3.75
C ASP A 305 -5.15 -43.24 -3.30
N THR A 306 -5.39 -44.40 -3.93
CA THR A 306 -4.63 -45.62 -3.62
C THR A 306 -3.18 -45.58 -4.11
N LEU A 307 -2.90 -44.82 -5.18
CA LEU A 307 -1.51 -44.63 -5.65
C LEU A 307 -0.75 -43.66 -4.73
N GLN A 308 -1.42 -42.64 -4.20
CA GLN A 308 -0.84 -41.68 -3.27
C GLN A 308 -0.45 -42.35 -1.93
N ASP A 309 -1.35 -43.14 -1.36
CA ASP A 309 -1.10 -43.88 -0.11
C ASP A 309 0.03 -44.92 -0.26
N SER A 310 0.21 -45.50 -1.45
CA SER A 310 1.29 -46.46 -1.72
C SER A 310 2.67 -45.82 -1.84
N LEU A 311 2.73 -44.53 -2.20
CA LEU A 311 3.99 -43.80 -2.36
C LEU A 311 4.56 -43.40 -0.99
N ASP A 312 3.69 -43.02 -0.05
CA ASP A 312 4.07 -42.57 1.30
C ASP A 312 4.56 -43.70 2.22
N THR A 313 4.34 -44.97 1.84
CA THR A 313 4.82 -46.15 2.58
C THR A 313 6.21 -46.66 2.18
N LEU A 314 6.87 -46.03 1.20
CA LEU A 314 8.19 -46.41 0.73
C LEU A 314 9.30 -45.63 1.44
N GLU A 315 10.44 -46.28 1.70
CA GLU A 315 11.61 -45.64 2.31
C GLU A 315 12.12 -44.47 1.45
N GLU A 316 12.56 -43.38 2.09
CA GLU A 316 12.86 -42.08 1.46
C GLU A 316 13.85 -42.18 0.28
N ASP A 317 14.77 -43.15 0.32
CA ASP A 317 15.76 -43.39 -0.74
C ASP A 317 15.15 -43.93 -2.05
N GLU A 318 14.05 -44.69 -1.97
CA GLU A 318 13.35 -45.20 -3.17
C GLU A 318 12.44 -44.15 -3.80
N GLN A 319 11.83 -43.28 -2.98
CA GLN A 319 11.06 -42.13 -3.45
C GLN A 319 11.95 -41.16 -4.26
N LEU A 320 13.16 -40.90 -3.77
CA LEU A 320 14.15 -40.07 -4.46
C LEU A 320 14.60 -40.66 -5.80
N ARG A 321 14.78 -41.98 -5.92
CA ARG A 321 15.12 -42.63 -7.20
C ARG A 321 14.00 -42.52 -8.24
N LEU A 322 12.76 -42.76 -7.83
CA LEU A 322 11.60 -42.70 -8.73
C LEU A 322 11.32 -41.27 -9.22
N ALA A 323 11.45 -40.26 -8.35
CA ALA A 323 11.31 -38.86 -8.72
C ALA A 323 12.38 -38.43 -9.75
N LEU A 324 13.61 -38.90 -9.59
CA LEU A 324 14.71 -38.60 -10.52
C LEU A 324 14.47 -39.24 -11.90
N GLN A 325 13.94 -40.46 -11.92
CA GLN A 325 13.63 -41.22 -13.14
C GLN A 325 12.44 -40.64 -13.93
N LEU A 326 11.47 -40.03 -13.25
CA LEU A 326 10.34 -39.31 -13.87
C LEU A 326 10.69 -37.88 -14.33
N SER A 327 11.79 -37.30 -13.82
CA SER A 327 12.21 -35.93 -14.15
C SER A 327 13.02 -35.78 -15.44
N LEU A 328 13.46 -36.90 -16.03
CA LEU A 328 14.18 -36.89 -17.29
C LEU A 328 13.18 -37.02 -18.46
N PRO A 329 13.21 -36.12 -19.46
CA PRO A 329 12.36 -36.26 -20.64
C PRO A 329 12.81 -37.50 -21.44
N SER A 330 11.87 -38.39 -21.72
CA SER A 330 12.08 -39.57 -22.57
C SER A 330 12.61 -39.15 -23.96
N PRO A 331 13.51 -39.95 -24.58
CA PRO A 331 14.06 -39.67 -25.92
C PRO A 331 13.00 -39.69 -27.03
#